data_AF-A0A524FZ87-F1
#
_entry.id   AF-A0A524FZ87-F1
#
_cell.length_a   1.000
_cell.length_b   1.000
_cell.length_c   1.000
_cell.angle_alpha   90.00
_cell.angle_beta   90.00
_cell.angle_gamma   90.00
#
_symmetry.space_group_name_H-M   'P 1'
#
loop_
_entity.id
_entity.type
_entity.pdbx_description
1 polymer ?
#
loop_
_entity_poly.entity_id
_entity_poly.type
_entity_poly.pdbx_seq_one_letter_code
_entity_poly.pdbx_strand_id
1 'polypeptide(L)'
;MLRAYVYNEEKKVWLEEESLLLHDLCAILDEDDKILYLWKGPKSSSQLLDKGYKQIKDLLSNYPNVNIELITIKKKIPPNIKDKIDTMLASIETEDDIFLQFSRRSTIRLFFLMSLSIFTLSFFSLWNVVRYFSIFDWNGNVVLNPKQYETWINISKILAILSLIFFIVNVGIGIVEYEHQVIIFSAIGIIVCIGIILYLNQGIYLFLFQERSSSSFYIIAQSDINWFCIFITSALLIYLVPNCYKFIVFLRKYGEYLF
;
A
#
# COMPACT_ATOMS: atom_id res chain seq x y z
N MET A 1 11.45 -22.78 29.72
CA MET A 1 11.70 -21.72 28.69
C MET A 1 10.42 -21.50 27.88
N LEU A 2 10.03 -20.24 27.60
CA LEU A 2 8.82 -19.94 26.83
C LEU A 2 9.12 -19.80 25.33
N ARG A 3 8.48 -20.62 24.49
CA ARG A 3 8.51 -20.48 23.03
C ARG A 3 7.13 -20.09 22.51
N ALA A 4 7.08 -19.21 21.53
CA ALA A 4 5.83 -18.72 20.95
C ALA A 4 5.73 -19.10 19.48
N TYR A 5 4.58 -19.64 19.10
CA TYR A 5 4.28 -20.09 17.76
C TYR A 5 3.04 -19.38 17.24
N VAL A 6 3.12 -18.79 16.04
CA VAL A 6 2.00 -18.16 15.35
C VAL A 6 1.44 -19.11 14.29
N TYR A 7 0.12 -19.22 14.25
CA TYR A 7 -0.55 -20.08 13.27
C TYR A 7 -0.64 -19.40 11.90
N ASN A 8 0.04 -19.96 10.90
CA ASN A 8 -0.07 -19.53 9.52
C ASN A 8 -1.20 -20.28 8.80
N GLU A 9 -2.33 -19.62 8.56
CA GLU A 9 -3.51 -20.26 7.94
C GLU A 9 -3.26 -20.71 6.48
N GLU A 10 -2.47 -19.95 5.72
CA GLU A 10 -2.19 -20.26 4.31
C GLU A 10 -1.39 -21.57 4.17
N LYS A 11 -0.36 -21.72 5.01
CA LYS A 11 0.51 -22.90 5.00
C LYS A 11 -0.02 -24.03 5.88
N LYS A 12 -0.97 -23.74 6.77
CA LYS A 12 -1.44 -24.65 7.84
C LYS A 12 -0.29 -25.15 8.71
N VAL A 13 0.63 -24.26 9.07
CA VAL A 13 1.82 -24.59 9.88
C VAL A 13 1.95 -23.59 11.02
N TRP A 14 2.49 -24.06 12.15
CA TRP A 14 2.88 -23.22 13.28
C TRP A 14 4.32 -22.77 13.08
N LEU A 15 4.55 -21.46 13.09
CA LEU A 15 5.88 -20.87 12.92
C LEU A 15 6.32 -20.21 14.21
N GLU A 16 7.56 -20.44 14.63
CA GLU A 16 8.13 -19.74 15.77
C GLU A 16 8.38 -18.28 15.37
N GLU A 17 7.72 -17.34 16.05
CA GLU A 17 7.82 -15.92 15.76
C GLU A 17 8.02 -15.14 17.06
N GLU A 18 8.70 -14.00 16.99
CA GLU A 18 8.96 -13.11 18.12
C GLU A 18 7.98 -11.92 18.20
N SER A 19 7.11 -11.77 17.20
CA SER A 19 6.13 -10.69 17.09
C SER A 19 4.71 -11.24 16.87
N LEU A 20 3.69 -10.55 17.39
CA LEU A 20 2.28 -10.95 17.26
C LEU A 20 1.42 -9.85 16.64
N LEU A 21 0.49 -10.20 15.74
CA LEU A 21 -0.56 -9.31 15.26
C LEU A 21 -1.90 -9.56 15.99
N LEU A 22 -2.77 -8.54 16.02
CA LEU A 22 -4.05 -8.59 16.75
C LEU A 22 -5.06 -9.65 16.24
N HIS A 23 -4.86 -10.21 15.05
CA HIS A 23 -5.73 -11.23 14.47
C HIS A 23 -5.12 -12.64 14.52
N ASP A 24 -3.88 -12.74 15.00
CA ASP A 24 -3.15 -14.00 15.05
C ASP A 24 -3.73 -14.94 16.10
N LEU A 25 -3.44 -16.22 15.88
CA LEU A 25 -3.58 -17.26 16.88
C LEU A 25 -2.18 -17.66 17.32
N CYS A 26 -1.89 -17.52 18.61
CA CYS A 26 -0.59 -17.82 19.19
C CYS A 26 -0.69 -19.04 20.09
N ALA A 27 0.27 -19.95 19.98
CA ALA A 27 0.48 -21.02 20.92
C ALA A 27 1.80 -20.76 21.66
N ILE A 28 1.73 -20.64 22.98
CA ILE A 28 2.90 -20.42 23.83
C ILE A 28 3.17 -21.71 24.59
N LEU A 29 4.32 -22.32 24.28
CA LEU A 29 4.78 -23.52 24.95
C LEU A 29 5.59 -23.11 26.18
N ASP A 30 5.08 -23.51 27.35
CA ASP A 30 5.82 -23.55 28.59
C ASP A 30 6.50 -24.91 28.72
N GLU A 31 7.80 -24.95 28.41
CA GLU A 31 8.59 -26.18 28.48
C GLU A 31 8.76 -26.69 29.93
N ASP A 32 8.73 -25.80 30.92
CA ASP A 32 9.02 -26.14 32.31
C ASP A 32 7.81 -26.81 32.95
N ASP A 33 6.62 -26.25 32.73
CA ASP A 33 5.35 -26.79 33.22
C ASP A 33 4.70 -27.80 32.25
N LYS A 34 5.25 -27.94 31.04
CA LYS A 34 4.69 -28.75 29.94
C LYS A 34 3.25 -28.35 29.60
N ILE A 35 3.00 -27.06 29.54
CA ILE A 35 1.68 -26.51 29.21
C ILE A 35 1.79 -25.74 27.90
N LEU A 36 0.85 -26.00 26.98
CA LEU A 36 0.69 -25.24 25.75
C LEU A 36 -0.52 -24.31 25.90
N TYR A 37 -0.25 -23.02 25.96
CA TYR A 37 -1.27 -21.99 26.06
C TYR A 37 -1.68 -21.51 24.67
N LEU A 38 -2.95 -21.65 24.34
CA LEU A 38 -3.51 -21.12 23.10
C LEU A 38 -4.14 -19.74 23.37
N TRP A 39 -3.49 -18.70 22.87
CA TRP A 39 -3.95 -17.33 22.90
C TRP A 39 -4.58 -16.94 21.57
N LYS A 40 -5.72 -16.27 21.65
CA LYS A 40 -6.46 -15.74 20.50
C LYS A 40 -6.35 -14.23 20.49
N GLY A 41 -5.86 -13.68 19.38
CA GLY A 41 -5.84 -12.24 19.17
C GLY A 41 -7.25 -11.63 19.23
N PRO A 42 -7.39 -10.38 19.72
CA PRO A 42 -8.70 -9.75 19.92
C PRO A 42 -9.52 -9.58 18.62
N LYS A 43 -8.86 -9.49 17.46
CA LYS A 43 -9.50 -9.39 16.13
C LYS A 43 -9.58 -10.74 15.40
N SER A 44 -9.12 -11.82 16.02
CA SER A 44 -9.11 -13.14 15.41
C SER A 44 -10.52 -13.76 15.34
N SER A 45 -10.80 -14.58 14.33
CA SER A 45 -12.10 -15.26 14.22
C SER A 45 -12.18 -16.46 15.19
N SER A 46 -13.38 -16.79 15.67
CA SER A 46 -13.58 -18.02 16.47
C SER A 46 -13.25 -19.29 15.68
N GLN A 47 -13.54 -19.28 14.37
CA GLN A 47 -13.21 -20.39 13.48
C GLN A 47 -11.71 -20.66 13.40
N LEU A 48 -10.87 -19.61 13.43
CA LEU A 48 -9.42 -19.76 13.42
C LEU A 48 -8.93 -20.48 14.68
N LEU A 49 -9.47 -20.10 15.84
CA LEU A 49 -9.19 -20.78 17.12
C LEU A 49 -9.56 -22.27 17.04
N ASP A 50 -10.75 -22.61 16.53
CA ASP A 50 -11.20 -24.00 16.42
C ASP A 50 -10.29 -24.82 15.49
N LYS A 51 -9.85 -24.24 14.37
CA LYS A 51 -8.90 -24.88 13.43
C LYS A 51 -7.55 -25.13 14.08
N GLY A 52 -6.96 -24.10 14.69
CA GLY A 52 -5.65 -24.22 15.33
C GLY A 52 -5.67 -25.18 16.53
N TYR A 53 -6.74 -25.13 17.33
CA TYR A 53 -6.94 -26.08 18.43
C TYR A 53 -7.00 -27.53 17.95
N LYS A 54 -7.77 -27.82 16.90
CA LYS A 54 -7.85 -29.16 16.31
C LYS A 54 -6.48 -29.63 15.83
N GLN A 55 -5.73 -28.79 15.12
CA GLN A 55 -4.43 -29.16 14.60
C GLN A 55 -3.42 -29.47 15.71
N ILE A 56 -3.37 -28.65 16.77
CA ILE A 56 -2.51 -28.91 17.93
C ILE A 56 -2.91 -30.22 18.60
N LYS A 57 -4.21 -30.46 18.77
CA LYS A 57 -4.72 -31.69 19.37
C LYS A 57 -4.33 -32.92 18.55
N ASP A 58 -4.44 -32.84 17.22
CA ASP A 58 -4.01 -33.90 16.30
C ASP A 58 -2.49 -34.13 16.40
N LEU A 59 -1.69 -33.07 16.47
CA LEU A 59 -0.24 -33.17 16.69
C LEU A 59 0.10 -33.87 18.00
N LEU A 60 -0.50 -33.46 19.12
CA LEU A 60 -0.27 -34.08 20.43
C LEU A 60 -0.68 -35.56 20.45
N SER A 61 -1.76 -35.92 19.75
CA SER A 61 -2.20 -37.31 19.66
C SER A 61 -1.21 -38.23 18.93
N ASN A 62 -0.41 -37.68 18.00
CA ASN A 62 0.63 -38.43 17.29
C ASN A 62 1.89 -38.67 18.15
N TYR A 63 2.01 -37.99 19.30
CA TYR A 63 3.14 -38.12 20.22
C TYR A 63 2.66 -38.45 21.65
N PRO A 64 2.10 -39.66 21.88
CA PRO A 64 1.47 -40.03 23.15
C PRO A 64 2.44 -40.06 24.35
N ASN A 65 3.75 -40.09 24.10
CA ASN A 65 4.78 -40.04 25.15
C ASN A 65 5.03 -38.61 25.67
N VAL A 66 4.45 -37.59 25.02
CA VAL A 66 4.61 -36.18 25.37
C VAL A 66 3.36 -35.74 26.14
N ASN A 67 3.43 -35.77 27.48
CA ASN A 67 2.39 -35.22 28.34
C ASN A 67 2.49 -33.69 28.35
N ILE A 68 1.86 -33.04 27.37
CA ILE A 68 1.65 -31.59 27.34
C ILE A 68 0.16 -31.29 27.52
N GLU A 69 -0.18 -30.41 28.46
CA GLU A 69 -1.55 -29.96 28.67
C GLU A 69 -1.88 -28.77 27.75
N LEU A 70 -3.02 -28.83 27.05
CA LEU A 70 -3.47 -27.75 26.16
C LEU A 70 -4.52 -26.87 26.85
N ILE A 71 -4.17 -25.61 27.11
CA ILE A 71 -5.06 -24.64 27.78
C ILE A 71 -5.42 -23.51 26.83
N THR A 72 -6.71 -23.30 26.58
CA THR A 72 -7.18 -22.12 25.85
C THR A 72 -7.35 -20.94 26.80
N ILE A 73 -6.63 -19.85 26.53
CA ILE A 73 -6.70 -18.64 27.33
C ILE A 73 -8.05 -17.94 27.09
N LYS A 74 -8.87 -17.81 28.15
CA LYS A 74 -10.16 -17.13 28.08
C LYS A 74 -10.23 -15.83 28.88
N LYS A 75 -9.69 -15.76 30.10
CA LYS A 75 -9.80 -14.57 30.98
C LYS A 75 -8.67 -14.35 32.00
N LYS A 76 -8.05 -15.41 32.53
CA LYS A 76 -6.89 -15.28 33.44
C LYS A 76 -5.66 -15.83 32.74
N ILE A 77 -4.75 -14.93 32.35
CA ILE A 77 -3.45 -15.27 31.76
C ILE A 77 -2.44 -15.35 32.90
N PRO A 78 -1.64 -16.43 33.02
CA PRO A 78 -0.53 -16.46 33.95
C PRO A 78 0.43 -15.28 33.68
N PRO A 79 0.99 -14.64 34.72
CA PRO A 79 1.79 -13.42 34.55
C PRO A 79 2.96 -13.62 33.58
N ASN A 80 3.70 -14.72 33.66
CA ASN A 80 4.83 -15.02 32.76
C ASN A 80 4.41 -15.12 31.28
N ILE A 81 3.22 -15.69 31.02
CA ILE A 81 2.66 -15.81 29.67
C ILE A 81 2.16 -14.45 29.20
N LYS A 82 1.56 -13.68 30.10
CA LYS A 82 1.11 -12.33 29.82
C LYS A 82 2.29 -11.45 29.45
N ASP A 83 3.37 -11.46 30.23
CA ASP A 83 4.59 -10.69 29.95
C ASP A 83 5.21 -11.09 28.61
N LYS A 84 5.15 -12.38 28.24
CA LYS A 84 5.61 -12.85 26.92
C LYS A 84 4.71 -12.33 25.79
N ILE A 85 3.39 -12.37 25.95
CA ILE A 85 2.44 -11.82 24.97
C ILE A 85 2.65 -10.31 24.86
N ASP A 86 2.69 -9.61 25.99
CA ASP A 86 2.86 -8.17 26.07
C ASP A 86 4.21 -7.74 25.46
N THR A 87 5.30 -8.48 25.66
CA THR A 87 6.60 -8.20 25.00
C THR A 87 6.56 -8.44 23.49
N MET A 88 5.88 -9.48 23.02
CA MET A 88 5.66 -9.74 21.59
C MET A 88 4.70 -8.73 20.93
N LEU A 89 3.85 -8.09 21.74
CA LEU A 89 2.99 -6.97 21.37
C LEU A 89 3.66 -5.61 21.63
N ALA A 90 4.76 -5.53 22.36
CA ALA A 90 5.39 -4.26 22.76
C ALA A 90 6.02 -3.52 21.57
N SER A 91 6.35 -4.23 20.49
CA SER A 91 6.66 -3.63 19.19
C SER A 91 5.49 -2.84 18.60
N ILE A 92 4.25 -3.09 19.08
CA ILE A 92 3.02 -2.41 18.68
C ILE A 92 2.62 -1.34 19.73
N GLU A 93 2.86 -1.58 21.02
CA GLU A 93 2.42 -0.67 22.12
C GLU A 93 3.32 0.55 22.36
N THR A 94 4.55 0.60 21.83
CA THR A 94 5.50 1.70 22.10
C THR A 94 5.27 3.00 21.31
N GLU A 95 4.31 3.05 20.38
CA GLU A 95 3.84 4.28 19.73
C GLU A 95 2.32 4.44 19.92
N ASP A 96 1.91 5.08 21.01
CA ASP A 96 0.58 5.68 21.32
C ASP A 96 -0.66 5.03 20.67
N ASP A 97 -1.26 3.99 21.26
CA ASP A 97 -2.68 3.62 21.03
C ASP A 97 -3.13 3.43 19.55
N ILE A 98 -2.20 3.32 18.60
CA ILE A 98 -2.55 3.28 17.17
C ILE A 98 -2.88 1.85 16.79
N PHE A 99 -4.13 1.44 17.06
CA PHE A 99 -4.76 0.28 16.43
C PHE A 99 -4.18 0.07 15.03
N LEU A 100 -3.53 -1.08 14.80
CA LEU A 100 -3.10 -1.48 13.46
C LEU A 100 -4.33 -1.44 12.56
N GLN A 101 -4.33 -0.48 11.63
CA GLN A 101 -5.44 -0.23 10.69
C GLN A 101 -5.47 -1.36 9.66
N PHE A 102 -4.31 -1.69 9.11
CA PHE A 102 -4.15 -2.90 8.30
C PHE A 102 -4.13 -4.14 9.18
N SER A 103 -5.06 -5.02 8.91
CA SER A 103 -5.33 -6.25 9.65
C SER A 103 -4.78 -7.49 8.96
N ARG A 104 -4.36 -7.44 7.69
CA ARG A 104 -3.89 -8.64 6.94
C ARG A 104 -2.53 -8.41 6.30
N ARG A 105 -1.62 -9.38 6.39
CA ARG A 105 -0.30 -9.29 5.75
C ARG A 105 -0.39 -9.18 4.22
N SER A 106 -1.38 -9.83 3.61
CA SER A 106 -1.63 -9.76 2.17
C SER A 106 -2.03 -8.35 1.71
N THR A 107 -2.87 -7.65 2.47
CA THR A 107 -3.28 -6.27 2.15
C THR A 107 -2.17 -5.27 2.42
N ILE A 108 -1.34 -5.48 3.45
CA ILE A 108 -0.11 -4.71 3.70
C ILE A 108 0.81 -4.78 2.47
N ARG A 109 1.13 -5.99 1.99
CA ARG A 109 2.01 -6.18 0.82
C ARG A 109 1.39 -5.63 -0.47
N LEU A 110 0.10 -5.85 -0.67
CA LEU A 110 -0.60 -5.34 -1.85
C LEU A 110 -0.62 -3.81 -1.84
N PHE A 111 -0.97 -3.19 -0.72
CA PHE A 111 -0.97 -1.74 -0.58
C PHE A 111 0.41 -1.13 -0.81
N PHE A 112 1.46 -1.78 -0.29
CA PHE A 112 2.84 -1.37 -0.54
C PHE A 112 3.17 -1.37 -2.04
N LEU A 113 2.89 -2.47 -2.75
CA LEU A 113 3.15 -2.59 -4.18
C LEU A 113 2.36 -1.56 -5.00
N MET A 114 1.09 -1.35 -4.66
CA MET A 114 0.24 -0.36 -5.35
C MET A 114 0.72 1.06 -5.10
N SER A 115 1.06 1.41 -3.86
CA SER A 115 1.56 2.74 -3.49
C SER A 115 2.93 3.03 -4.12
N LEU A 116 3.82 2.03 -4.16
CA LEU A 116 5.11 2.15 -4.86
C LEU A 116 4.92 2.34 -6.37
N SER A 117 3.95 1.64 -6.96
CA SER A 117 3.60 1.78 -8.38
C SER A 117 3.05 3.18 -8.69
N ILE A 118 2.18 3.72 -7.81
CA ILE A 118 1.68 5.10 -7.93
C ILE A 118 2.83 6.10 -7.84
N PHE A 119 3.73 5.94 -6.86
CA PHE A 119 4.87 6.83 -6.69
C PHE A 119 5.78 6.84 -7.93
N THR A 120 6.15 5.66 -8.43
CA THR A 120 7.00 5.51 -9.62
C THR A 120 6.34 6.09 -10.88
N LEU A 121 5.05 5.81 -11.12
CA LEU A 121 4.31 6.39 -12.25
C LEU A 121 4.17 7.91 -12.16
N SER A 122 3.99 8.45 -10.95
CA SER A 122 3.90 9.89 -10.73
C SER A 122 5.24 10.56 -11.04
N PHE A 123 6.35 9.93 -10.66
CA PHE A 123 7.69 10.39 -11.02
C PHE A 123 7.89 10.40 -12.54
N PHE A 124 7.51 9.31 -13.24
CA PHE A 124 7.57 9.27 -14.70
C PHE A 124 6.67 10.32 -15.37
N SER A 125 5.50 10.59 -14.78
CA SER A 125 4.58 11.61 -15.28
C SER A 125 5.18 13.01 -15.17
N LEU A 126 5.77 13.34 -14.01
CA LEU A 126 6.48 14.60 -13.81
C LEU A 126 7.67 14.73 -14.76
N TRP A 127 8.47 13.68 -14.92
CA TRP A 127 9.58 13.66 -15.86
C TRP A 127 9.12 13.93 -17.30
N ASN A 128 8.01 13.31 -17.72
CA ASN A 128 7.44 13.51 -19.05
C ASN A 128 6.98 14.96 -19.30
N VAL A 129 6.48 15.65 -18.26
CA VAL A 129 6.12 17.07 -18.32
C VAL A 129 7.37 17.95 -18.37
N VAL A 130 8.35 17.69 -17.50
CA VAL A 130 9.60 18.48 -17.39
C VAL A 130 10.43 18.43 -18.66
N ARG A 131 10.43 17.32 -19.39
CA ARG A 131 11.16 17.20 -20.66
C ARG A 131 10.80 18.31 -21.66
N TYR A 132 9.57 18.83 -21.62
CA TYR A 132 9.08 19.84 -22.55
C TYR A 132 9.25 21.29 -22.06
N PHE A 133 9.63 21.50 -20.78
CA PHE A 133 10.10 22.81 -20.32
C PHE A 133 11.42 23.21 -21.00
N SER A 134 12.23 22.24 -21.42
CA SER A 134 13.60 22.47 -21.90
C SER A 134 13.72 22.62 -23.42
N ILE A 135 12.61 22.60 -24.17
CA ILE A 135 12.65 22.79 -25.63
C ILE A 135 12.58 24.30 -25.89
N PHE A 136 13.74 24.95 -25.96
CA PHE A 136 13.85 26.37 -26.29
C PHE A 136 14.09 26.57 -27.79
N ASP A 137 13.28 27.42 -28.41
CA ASP A 137 13.64 28.09 -29.68
C ASP A 137 13.89 29.58 -29.43
N TRP A 138 14.73 30.19 -30.27
CA TRP A 138 15.26 31.54 -30.10
C TRP A 138 14.22 32.66 -30.30
N ASN A 139 12.99 32.32 -30.70
CA ASN A 139 11.91 33.26 -31.02
C ASN A 139 10.68 33.14 -30.09
N GLY A 140 10.79 32.49 -28.94
CA GLY A 140 9.69 32.39 -27.96
C GLY A 140 8.54 31.44 -28.37
N ASN A 141 8.73 30.67 -29.43
CA ASN A 141 7.83 29.60 -29.88
C ASN A 141 8.53 28.25 -29.76
N VAL A 142 7.77 27.18 -29.65
CA VAL A 142 8.27 25.81 -29.73
C VAL A 142 7.78 25.19 -31.03
N VAL A 143 8.72 24.62 -31.78
CA VAL A 143 8.41 23.86 -33.00
C VAL A 143 8.45 22.37 -32.66
N LEU A 144 7.30 21.72 -32.77
CA LEU A 144 7.16 20.28 -32.52
C LEU A 144 6.77 19.56 -33.80
N ASN A 145 7.38 18.40 -34.04
CA ASN A 145 6.86 17.47 -35.03
C ASN A 145 5.53 16.87 -34.50
N PRO A 146 4.47 16.74 -35.33
CA PRO A 146 3.20 16.12 -34.92
C PRO A 146 3.36 14.76 -34.25
N LYS A 147 4.31 13.94 -34.71
CA LYS A 147 4.60 12.63 -34.09
C LYS A 147 5.16 12.77 -32.68
N GLN A 148 6.00 13.78 -32.43
CA GLN A 148 6.54 14.05 -31.10
C GLN A 148 5.44 14.55 -30.16
N TYR A 149 4.60 15.46 -30.65
CA TYR A 149 3.43 15.97 -29.93
C TYR A 149 2.47 14.84 -29.54
N GLU A 150 2.07 14.02 -30.51
CA GLU A 150 1.17 12.90 -30.28
C GLU A 150 1.76 11.88 -29.30
N THR A 151 3.05 11.54 -29.46
CA THR A 151 3.75 10.63 -28.54
C THR A 151 3.76 11.18 -27.12
N TRP A 152 4.02 12.48 -26.95
CA TRP A 152 4.04 13.13 -25.64
C TRP A 152 2.67 13.08 -24.94
N ILE A 153 1.61 13.45 -25.65
CA ILE A 153 0.25 13.42 -25.13
C ILE A 153 -0.18 11.99 -24.83
N ASN A 154 0.12 11.02 -25.71
CA ASN A 154 -0.26 9.62 -25.52
C ASN A 154 0.49 8.95 -24.36
N ILE A 155 1.78 9.21 -24.19
CA ILE A 155 2.53 8.74 -23.01
C ILE A 155 1.90 9.31 -21.73
N SER A 156 1.57 10.59 -21.71
CA SER A 156 0.92 11.23 -20.55
C SER A 156 -0.43 10.59 -20.22
N LYS A 157 -1.24 10.27 -21.24
CA LYS A 157 -2.52 9.56 -21.07
C LYS A 157 -2.33 8.16 -20.51
N ILE A 158 -1.38 7.39 -21.06
CA ILE A 158 -1.11 6.02 -20.61
C ILE A 158 -0.68 6.02 -19.13
N LEU A 159 0.22 6.92 -18.75
CA LEU A 159 0.65 7.06 -17.36
C LEU A 159 -0.53 7.42 -16.43
N ALA A 160 -1.39 8.35 -16.84
CA ALA A 160 -2.57 8.72 -16.06
C ALA A 160 -3.58 7.55 -15.91
N ILE A 161 -3.78 6.75 -16.97
CA ILE A 161 -4.65 5.57 -16.95
C ILE A 161 -4.09 4.49 -16.02
N LEU A 162 -2.78 4.22 -16.08
CA LEU A 162 -2.14 3.25 -15.19
C LEU A 162 -2.24 3.68 -13.72
N SER A 163 -1.97 4.96 -13.42
CA SER A 163 -2.15 5.51 -12.07
C SER A 163 -3.60 5.40 -11.59
N LEU A 164 -4.58 5.68 -12.47
CA LEU A 164 -6.01 5.54 -12.18
C LEU A 164 -6.38 4.13 -11.72
N ILE A 165 -5.89 3.10 -12.42
CA ILE A 165 -6.14 1.70 -12.07
C ILE A 165 -5.61 1.40 -10.66
N PHE A 166 -4.39 1.84 -10.34
CA PHE A 166 -3.82 1.61 -9.02
C PHE A 166 -4.57 2.36 -7.91
N PHE A 167 -5.06 3.58 -8.16
CA PHE A 167 -5.90 4.28 -7.20
C PHE A 167 -7.22 3.56 -6.93
N ILE A 168 -7.86 3.00 -7.96
CA ILE A 168 -9.09 2.21 -7.80
C ILE A 168 -8.83 0.99 -6.91
N VAL A 169 -7.71 0.29 -7.12
CA VAL A 169 -7.31 -0.83 -6.27
C VAL A 169 -7.07 -0.37 -4.83
N ASN A 170 -6.37 0.74 -4.62
CA ASN A 170 -6.13 1.28 -3.29
C ASN A 170 -7.40 1.72 -2.56
N VAL A 171 -8.41 2.24 -3.26
CA VAL A 171 -9.74 2.47 -2.66
C VAL A 171 -10.33 1.15 -2.15
N GLY A 172 -10.27 0.09 -2.95
CA GLY A 172 -10.72 -1.24 -2.54
C GLY A 172 -10.01 -1.75 -1.29
N ILE A 173 -8.68 -1.60 -1.22
CA ILE A 173 -7.90 -1.97 -0.02
C ILE A 173 -8.31 -1.12 1.18
N GLY A 174 -8.45 0.19 1.00
CA GLY A 174 -8.88 1.11 2.06
C GLY A 174 -10.25 0.75 2.62
N ILE A 175 -11.19 0.30 1.79
CA ILE A 175 -12.51 -0.18 2.24
C ILE A 175 -12.38 -1.48 3.05
N VAL A 176 -11.58 -2.45 2.57
CA VAL A 176 -11.38 -3.74 3.26
C VAL A 176 -10.74 -3.56 4.63
N GLU A 177 -9.78 -2.64 4.75
CA GLU A 177 -9.02 -2.39 5.98
C GLU A 177 -9.60 -1.22 6.81
N TYR A 178 -10.76 -0.67 6.41
CA TYR A 178 -11.42 0.48 7.06
C TYR A 178 -10.49 1.68 7.27
N GLU A 179 -9.62 1.96 6.29
CA GLU A 179 -8.70 3.10 6.33
C GLU A 179 -9.21 4.27 5.48
N HIS A 180 -9.91 5.19 6.14
CA HIS A 180 -10.42 6.43 5.56
C HIS A 180 -9.36 7.29 4.86
N GLN A 181 -8.13 7.42 5.36
CA GLN A 181 -7.11 8.25 4.70
C GLN A 181 -6.73 7.67 3.33
N VAL A 182 -6.58 6.34 3.25
CA VAL A 182 -6.28 5.65 1.99
C VAL A 182 -7.40 5.86 0.98
N ILE A 183 -8.65 5.75 1.43
CA ILE A 183 -9.84 5.98 0.59
C ILE A 183 -9.84 7.43 0.07
N ILE A 184 -9.69 8.42 0.95
CA ILE A 184 -9.76 9.84 0.58
C ILE A 184 -8.62 10.21 -0.38
N PHE A 185 -7.37 9.84 -0.07
CA PHE A 185 -6.23 10.18 -0.93
C PHE A 185 -6.29 9.47 -2.29
N SER A 186 -6.80 8.24 -2.33
CA SER A 186 -6.98 7.52 -3.59
C SER A 186 -8.13 8.09 -4.41
N ALA A 187 -9.23 8.52 -3.77
CA ALA A 187 -10.35 9.18 -4.45
C ALA A 187 -9.94 10.52 -5.08
N ILE A 188 -9.13 11.32 -4.37
CA ILE A 188 -8.53 12.54 -4.94
C ILE A 188 -7.68 12.20 -6.16
N GLY A 189 -6.84 11.17 -6.07
CA GLY A 189 -6.06 10.65 -7.21
C GLY A 189 -6.92 10.27 -8.41
N ILE A 190 -8.02 9.55 -8.18
CA ILE A 190 -8.99 9.17 -9.23
C ILE A 190 -9.56 10.41 -9.94
N ILE A 191 -10.07 11.38 -9.18
CA ILE A 191 -10.67 12.60 -9.74
C ILE A 191 -9.64 13.36 -10.59
N VAL A 192 -8.43 13.52 -10.08
CA VAL A 192 -7.36 14.22 -10.80
C VAL A 192 -6.95 13.45 -12.05
N CYS A 193 -6.75 12.13 -11.99
CA CYS A 193 -6.40 11.31 -13.14
C CYS A 193 -7.48 11.38 -14.23
N ILE A 194 -8.76 11.30 -13.87
CA ILE A 194 -9.87 11.47 -14.83
C ILE A 194 -9.82 12.86 -15.46
N GLY A 195 -9.65 13.91 -14.65
CA GLY A 195 -9.53 15.29 -15.13
C GLY A 195 -8.38 15.46 -16.13
N ILE A 196 -7.20 14.91 -15.82
CA ILE A 196 -6.03 14.94 -16.71
C ILE A 196 -6.33 14.17 -18.01
N ILE A 197 -6.94 12.99 -17.95
CA ILE A 197 -7.28 12.19 -19.14
C ILE A 197 -8.24 12.96 -20.05
N LEU A 198 -9.30 13.53 -19.48
CA LEU A 198 -10.29 14.33 -20.21
C LEU A 198 -9.64 15.56 -20.84
N TYR A 199 -8.78 16.25 -20.10
CA TYR A 199 -8.04 17.40 -20.59
C TYR A 199 -7.13 17.02 -21.76
N LEU A 200 -6.29 15.99 -21.61
CA LEU A 200 -5.39 15.50 -22.65
C LEU A 200 -6.13 14.94 -23.87
N ASN A 201 -7.39 14.49 -23.72
CA ASN A 201 -8.22 14.04 -24.82
C ASN A 201 -8.68 15.14 -25.77
N GLN A 202 -8.50 16.42 -25.40
CA GLN A 202 -8.66 17.53 -26.33
C GLN A 202 -7.62 17.49 -27.47
N GLY A 203 -6.52 16.75 -27.30
CA GLY A 203 -5.58 16.44 -28.37
C GLY A 203 -4.98 17.70 -28.99
N ILE A 204 -5.20 17.92 -30.28
CA ILE A 204 -4.69 19.11 -30.98
C ILE A 204 -5.29 20.43 -30.46
N TYR A 205 -6.44 20.39 -29.77
CA TYR A 205 -7.09 21.58 -29.22
C TYR A 205 -6.54 22.02 -27.85
N LEU A 206 -5.54 21.31 -27.31
CA LEU A 206 -4.87 21.70 -26.06
C LEU A 206 -4.13 23.04 -26.19
N PHE A 207 -3.68 23.39 -27.39
CA PHE A 207 -2.89 24.58 -27.66
C PHE A 207 -3.44 25.37 -28.83
N LEU A 208 -3.24 26.69 -28.78
CA LEU A 208 -3.48 27.55 -29.93
C LEU A 208 -2.24 27.52 -30.83
N PHE A 209 -2.33 26.81 -31.96
CA PHE A 209 -1.26 26.79 -32.93
C PHE A 209 -1.08 28.14 -33.61
N GLN A 210 0.17 28.59 -33.71
CA GLN A 210 0.54 29.87 -34.30
C GLN A 210 0.45 29.81 -35.83
N GLU A 211 0.39 30.99 -36.46
CA GLU A 211 0.46 31.12 -37.91
C GLU A 211 1.70 30.39 -38.46
N ARG A 212 1.56 29.81 -39.67
CA ARG A 212 2.55 28.93 -40.33
C ARG A 212 2.63 27.50 -39.80
N SER A 213 1.89 27.13 -38.74
CA SER A 213 1.73 25.72 -38.38
C SER A 213 1.16 24.91 -39.55
N SER A 214 1.67 23.70 -39.73
CA SER A 214 1.30 22.82 -40.84
C SER A 214 1.09 21.39 -40.35
N SER A 215 0.69 20.49 -41.25
CA SER A 215 0.63 19.06 -40.98
C SER A 215 2.00 18.41 -40.73
N SER A 216 3.10 19.12 -40.97
CA SER A 216 4.46 18.62 -40.78
C SER A 216 5.13 19.15 -39.52
N PHE A 217 4.66 20.28 -38.98
CA PHE A 217 5.20 20.92 -37.78
C PHE A 217 4.15 21.80 -37.11
N TYR A 218 4.08 21.73 -35.80
CA TYR A 218 3.25 22.56 -34.95
C TYR A 218 4.10 23.66 -34.32
N ILE A 219 3.63 24.90 -34.40
CA ILE A 219 4.26 26.04 -33.74
C ILE A 219 3.34 26.44 -32.60
N ILE A 220 3.86 26.39 -31.37
CA ILE A 220 3.11 26.71 -30.15
C ILE A 220 3.85 27.81 -29.40
N ALA A 221 3.13 28.77 -28.82
CA ALA A 221 3.77 29.78 -27.98
C ALA A 221 4.40 29.12 -26.74
N GLN A 222 5.64 29.50 -26.40
CA GLN A 222 6.33 28.95 -25.23
C GLN A 222 5.54 29.20 -23.93
N SER A 223 4.87 30.36 -23.84
CA SER A 223 4.01 30.70 -22.70
C SER A 223 2.93 29.66 -22.47
N ASP A 224 2.32 29.14 -23.54
CA ASP A 224 1.20 28.21 -23.46
C ASP A 224 1.68 26.84 -22.98
N ILE A 225 2.85 26.39 -23.47
CA ILE A 225 3.51 25.17 -22.98
C ILE A 225 3.89 25.32 -21.51
N ASN A 226 4.43 26.46 -21.10
CA ASN A 226 4.80 26.69 -19.71
C ASN A 226 3.55 26.64 -18.80
N TRP A 227 2.46 27.30 -19.19
CA TRP A 227 1.20 27.26 -18.43
C TRP A 227 0.61 25.85 -18.37
N PHE A 228 0.62 25.13 -19.50
CA PHE A 228 0.22 23.73 -19.54
C PHE A 228 1.04 22.87 -18.56
N CYS A 229 2.37 22.99 -18.60
CA CYS A 229 3.24 22.22 -17.72
C CYS A 229 3.02 22.58 -16.24
N ILE A 230 2.89 23.87 -15.91
CA ILE A 230 2.56 24.31 -14.53
C ILE A 230 1.23 23.70 -14.08
N PHE A 231 0.21 23.73 -14.94
CA PHE A 231 -1.11 23.19 -14.63
C PHE A 231 -1.06 21.68 -14.38
N ILE A 232 -0.44 20.92 -15.28
CA ILE A 232 -0.31 19.46 -15.13
C ILE A 232 0.55 19.12 -13.91
N THR A 233 1.69 19.78 -13.70
CA THR A 233 2.53 19.55 -12.52
C THR A 233 1.77 19.85 -11.23
N SER A 234 1.01 20.93 -11.17
CA SER A 234 0.18 21.27 -10.01
C SER A 234 -0.87 20.19 -9.75
N ALA A 235 -1.55 19.71 -10.80
CA ALA A 235 -2.50 18.62 -10.70
C ALA A 235 -1.84 17.33 -10.17
N LEU A 236 -0.68 16.95 -10.70
CA LEU A 236 0.07 15.79 -10.23
C LEU A 236 0.46 15.92 -8.74
N LEU A 237 0.88 17.11 -8.30
CA LEU A 237 1.26 17.37 -6.92
C LEU A 237 0.09 17.21 -5.93
N ILE A 238 -1.14 17.55 -6.34
CA ILE A 238 -2.34 17.43 -5.49
C ILE A 238 -2.51 16.01 -4.96
N TYR A 239 -2.26 14.98 -5.78
CA TYR A 239 -2.35 13.60 -5.31
C TYR A 239 -0.99 13.02 -4.92
N LEU A 240 0.12 13.48 -5.49
CA LEU A 240 1.44 12.93 -5.17
C LEU A 240 1.83 13.20 -3.71
N VAL A 241 1.66 14.43 -3.23
CA VAL A 241 2.10 14.81 -1.87
C VAL A 241 1.38 14.01 -0.78
N PRO A 242 0.03 13.91 -0.76
CA PRO A 242 -0.66 13.11 0.24
C PRO A 242 -0.31 11.61 0.18
N ASN A 243 -0.15 11.07 -1.03
CA ASN A 243 0.20 9.65 -1.20
C ASN A 243 1.63 9.36 -0.77
N CYS A 244 2.59 10.25 -1.06
CA CYS A 244 3.96 10.16 -0.54
C CYS A 244 4.00 10.18 0.98
N TYR A 245 3.28 11.13 1.59
CA TYR A 245 3.18 11.22 3.04
C TYR A 245 2.63 9.92 3.63
N LYS A 246 1.52 9.41 3.09
CA LYS A 246 0.92 8.16 3.57
C LYS A 246 1.83 6.96 3.36
N PHE A 247 2.54 6.90 2.25
CA PHE A 247 3.48 5.82 1.95
C PHE A 247 4.65 5.80 2.94
N ILE A 248 5.22 6.96 3.28
CA ILE A 248 6.31 7.05 4.27
C ILE A 248 5.82 6.62 5.66
N VAL A 249 4.66 7.11 6.09
CA VAL A 249 4.05 6.71 7.38
C VAL A 249 3.77 5.21 7.40
N PHE A 250 3.25 4.67 6.29
CA PHE A 250 2.99 3.25 6.15
C PHE A 250 4.29 2.43 6.23
N LEU A 251 5.36 2.84 5.55
CA LEU A 251 6.66 2.18 5.60
C LEU A 251 7.25 2.16 7.00
N ARG A 252 7.15 3.28 7.74
CA ARG A 252 7.61 3.34 9.13
C ARG A 252 6.82 2.38 10.03
N LYS A 253 5.50 2.30 9.85
CA LYS A 253 4.62 1.50 10.71
C LYS A 253 4.60 0.01 10.36
N TYR A 254 4.70 -0.33 9.08
CA TYR A 254 4.51 -1.70 8.59
C TYR A 254 5.76 -2.30 7.93
N GLY A 255 6.90 -1.62 7.99
CA GLY A 255 8.15 -2.05 7.36
C GLY A 255 8.59 -3.46 7.75
N GLU A 256 8.46 -3.81 9.04
CA GLU A 256 8.83 -5.13 9.57
C GLU A 256 7.99 -6.28 9.01
N TYR A 257 6.74 -6.02 8.58
CA TYR A 257 5.84 -7.04 8.05
C TYR A 257 5.99 -7.27 6.54
N LEU A 258 6.70 -6.36 5.85
CA LEU A 258 6.95 -6.41 4.41
C LEU A 258 8.08 -7.38 4.04
N PHE A 259 9.18 -7.34 4.81
CA PHE A 259 10.35 -8.20 4.66
C PHE A 259 10.27 -9.45 5.57
#